data_AF-A0A534CFB3-F1
#
_entry.id   AF-A0A534CFB3-F1
#
_cell.length_a   1.000
_cell.length_b   1.000
_cell.length_c   1.000
_cell.angle_alpha   90.00
_cell.angle_beta   90.00
_cell.angle_gamma   90.00
#
_symmetry.space_group_name_H-M   'P 1'
#
loop_
_entity.id
_entity.type
_entity.pdbx_description
1 polymer ?
#
loop_
_entity_poly.entity_id
_entity_poly.type
_entity_poly.pdbx_seq_one_letter_code
_entity_poly.pdbx_strand_id
1 'polypeptide(L)'
;MLPATMAVAAVGRLREFPSDSSHILSVLPHLIGSDDVFAAGFSAAGPQVAVSAPGVAVVSTVPGGGYAAADRTSAAAAHVTGLAALVLAHHPAFQDGLLRARSEQRVHALFELIRASAVARFAHPQHRGAGVPYLPRIPGSHGLVMGLAAADGVERIAMPQYWPGPIQGWPAWLQPPTSGFF
;
A
#
# COMPACT_ATOMS: atom_id res chain seq x y z
N MET A 1 7.17 7.94 -18.47
CA MET A 1 7.29 7.85 -17.01
C MET A 1 8.50 8.66 -16.59
N LEU A 2 8.44 9.38 -15.47
CA LEU A 2 9.68 9.89 -14.87
C LEU A 2 10.49 8.66 -14.45
N PRO A 3 11.78 8.56 -14.79
CA PRO A 3 12.57 7.33 -14.63
C PRO A 3 12.71 6.82 -13.18
N ALA A 4 12.25 7.60 -12.20
CA ALA A 4 12.36 7.30 -10.77
C ALA A 4 11.01 7.10 -10.04
N THR A 5 9.86 7.08 -10.74
CA THR A 5 8.55 6.92 -10.09
C THR A 5 7.80 5.69 -10.58
N MET A 6 7.09 5.03 -9.66
CA MET A 6 6.22 3.90 -9.94
C MET A 6 4.78 4.29 -9.60
N ALA A 7 3.87 4.20 -10.58
CA ALA A 7 2.45 4.45 -10.34
C ALA A 7 1.77 3.21 -9.74
N VAL A 8 1.01 3.41 -8.66
CA VAL A 8 0.34 2.35 -7.92
C VAL A 8 -1.17 2.60 -7.93
N ALA A 9 -1.93 1.60 -8.39
CA ALA A 9 -3.39 1.60 -8.33
C ALA A 9 -3.90 0.99 -7.02
N ALA A 10 -5.11 1.37 -6.61
CA ALA A 10 -5.78 0.79 -5.44
C ALA A 10 -6.65 -0.40 -5.83
N VAL A 11 -6.56 -1.45 -5.02
CA VAL A 11 -7.47 -2.61 -5.05
C VAL A 11 -8.10 -2.81 -3.69
N GLY A 12 -9.26 -3.46 -3.68
CA GLY A 12 -9.89 -3.97 -2.48
C GLY A 12 -10.11 -5.47 -2.58
N ARG A 13 -10.61 -6.07 -1.51
CA ARG A 13 -11.09 -7.45 -1.53
C ARG A 13 -12.43 -7.53 -0.84
N LEU A 14 -13.37 -8.24 -1.44
CA LEU A 14 -14.66 -8.47 -0.77
C LEU A 14 -14.44 -9.29 0.50
N ARG A 15 -15.36 -9.15 1.47
CA ARG A 15 -15.33 -9.85 2.76
C ARG A 15 -14.20 -9.41 3.71
N GLU A 16 -13.41 -8.40 3.34
CA GLU A 16 -12.44 -7.74 4.26
C GLU A 16 -13.02 -6.47 4.92
N PHE A 17 -14.24 -6.07 4.53
CA PHE A 17 -15.00 -4.98 5.15
C PHE A 17 -16.50 -5.34 5.23
N PRO A 18 -17.28 -4.74 6.15
CA PRO A 18 -18.72 -4.99 6.26
C PRO A 18 -19.46 -4.61 4.98
N SER A 19 -20.38 -5.48 4.52
CA SER A 19 -21.11 -5.29 3.26
C SER A 19 -22.04 -4.07 3.26
N ASP A 20 -22.40 -3.58 4.44
CA ASP A 20 -23.23 -2.39 4.68
C ASP A 20 -22.41 -1.10 4.91
N SER A 21 -21.07 -1.19 4.84
CA SER A 21 -20.19 -0.02 4.92
C SER A 21 -20.08 0.75 3.60
N SER A 22 -19.65 2.01 3.66
CA SER A 22 -19.44 2.85 2.48
C SER A 22 -18.37 2.32 1.52
N HIS A 23 -17.46 1.47 1.98
CA HIS A 23 -16.41 0.84 1.17
C HIS A 23 -16.96 -0.01 0.01
N ILE A 24 -18.21 -0.49 0.12
CA ILE A 24 -18.88 -1.24 -0.96
C ILE A 24 -19.05 -0.40 -2.23
N LEU A 25 -19.13 0.93 -2.12
CA LEU A 25 -19.27 1.85 -3.24
C LEU A 25 -17.99 1.92 -4.10
N SER A 26 -16.85 1.51 -3.55
CA SER A 26 -15.57 1.44 -4.26
C SER A 26 -15.43 0.18 -5.13
N VAL A 27 -16.35 -0.78 -5.05
CA VAL A 27 -16.30 -2.02 -5.84
C VAL A 27 -16.67 -1.75 -7.29
N LEU A 28 -15.84 -2.19 -8.24
CA LEU A 28 -16.22 -2.30 -9.65
C LEU A 28 -16.66 -3.74 -9.96
N PRO A 29 -17.98 -4.04 -10.08
CA PRO A 29 -18.48 -5.42 -10.14
C PRO A 29 -17.96 -6.23 -11.33
N HIS A 30 -17.64 -5.56 -12.45
CA HIS A 30 -17.11 -6.19 -13.66
C HIS A 30 -15.59 -6.45 -13.60
N LEU A 31 -14.92 -6.02 -12.53
CA LEU A 31 -13.47 -6.18 -12.32
C LEU A 31 -13.16 -6.91 -11.02
N ILE A 32 -13.98 -7.90 -10.65
CA ILE A 32 -13.75 -8.79 -9.51
C ILE A 32 -13.01 -10.04 -10.00
N GLY A 33 -11.93 -10.38 -9.31
CA GLY A 33 -11.14 -11.59 -9.51
C GLY A 33 -11.75 -12.82 -8.86
N SER A 34 -11.23 -14.01 -9.21
CA SER A 34 -11.70 -15.28 -8.62
C SER A 34 -11.38 -15.44 -7.13
N ASP A 35 -10.49 -14.59 -6.59
CA ASP A 35 -10.11 -14.53 -5.17
C ASP A 35 -10.79 -13.37 -4.42
N ASP A 36 -11.83 -12.79 -5.01
CA ASP A 36 -12.61 -11.64 -4.57
C ASP A 36 -11.85 -10.30 -4.52
N VAL A 37 -10.64 -10.23 -5.08
CA VAL A 37 -9.90 -8.97 -5.22
C VAL A 37 -10.49 -8.18 -6.39
N PHE A 38 -10.72 -6.89 -6.20
CA PHE A 38 -11.36 -6.03 -7.20
C PHE A 38 -10.61 -4.72 -7.42
N ALA A 39 -10.77 -4.14 -8.61
CA ALA A 39 -10.31 -2.78 -8.90
C ALA A 39 -11.15 -1.74 -8.16
N ALA A 40 -10.51 -0.80 -7.46
CA ALA A 40 -11.22 0.26 -6.77
C ALA A 40 -11.73 1.33 -7.76
N GLY A 41 -13.01 1.70 -7.67
CA GLY A 41 -13.68 2.64 -8.59
C GLY A 41 -13.08 4.05 -8.61
N PHE A 42 -12.48 4.49 -7.50
CA PHE A 42 -11.77 5.77 -7.41
C PHE A 42 -10.32 5.73 -7.94
N SER A 43 -9.78 4.53 -8.20
CA SER A 43 -8.39 4.39 -8.64
C SER A 43 -8.25 4.82 -10.09
N ALA A 44 -7.20 5.59 -10.38
CA ALA A 44 -6.83 5.88 -11.75
C ALA A 44 -6.54 4.59 -12.54
N ALA A 45 -6.89 4.61 -13.82
CA ALA A 45 -6.66 3.51 -14.75
C ALA A 45 -5.94 4.02 -16.00
N GLY A 46 -5.01 3.23 -16.51
CA GLY A 46 -4.27 3.55 -17.72
C GLY A 46 -3.01 2.68 -17.90
N PRO A 47 -2.38 2.75 -19.07
CA PRO A 47 -1.15 2.00 -19.36
C PRO A 47 0.03 2.39 -18.46
N GLN A 48 -0.05 3.52 -17.75
CA GLN A 48 0.98 4.00 -16.84
C GLN A 48 0.94 3.31 -15.46
N VAL A 49 -0.13 2.58 -15.11
CA VAL A 49 -0.21 1.84 -13.85
C VAL A 49 0.82 0.70 -13.87
N ALA A 50 1.77 0.73 -12.93
CA ALA A 50 2.83 -0.27 -12.88
C ALA A 50 2.43 -1.51 -12.08
N VAL A 51 1.79 -1.30 -10.93
CA VAL A 51 1.30 -2.34 -10.01
C VAL A 51 0.04 -1.85 -9.29
N SER A 52 -0.62 -2.73 -8.55
CA SER A 52 -1.68 -2.38 -7.62
C SER A 52 -1.41 -2.89 -6.21
N ALA A 53 -2.07 -2.29 -5.21
CA ALA A 53 -1.93 -2.70 -3.82
C ALA A 53 -3.21 -2.36 -3.02
N PRO A 54 -3.37 -2.91 -1.80
CA PRO A 54 -4.54 -2.65 -0.97
C PRO A 54 -4.73 -1.15 -0.71
N GLY A 55 -5.90 -0.65 -1.07
CA GLY A 55 -6.27 0.76 -0.91
C GLY A 55 -7.73 0.98 -0.56
N VAL A 56 -8.55 -0.07 -0.43
CA VAL A 56 -9.94 -0.01 0.05
C VAL A 56 -9.98 -0.51 1.49
N ALA A 57 -10.74 0.16 2.35
CA ALA A 57 -10.93 -0.18 3.76
C ALA A 57 -9.61 -0.37 4.54
N VAL A 58 -8.55 0.36 4.18
CA VAL A 58 -7.25 0.22 4.85
C VAL A 58 -7.30 0.96 6.18
N VAL A 59 -7.13 0.24 7.28
CA VAL A 59 -7.04 0.79 8.63
C VAL A 59 -5.67 1.44 8.83
N SER A 60 -5.64 2.69 9.26
CA SER A 60 -4.41 3.39 9.61
C SER A 60 -4.63 4.42 10.72
N THR A 61 -3.54 4.97 11.24
CA THR A 61 -3.55 6.00 12.28
C THR A 61 -4.15 7.30 11.77
N VAL A 62 -4.96 7.95 12.60
CA VAL A 62 -5.49 9.29 12.35
C VAL A 62 -5.03 10.26 13.45
N PRO A 63 -4.97 11.58 13.16
CA PRO A 63 -4.68 12.57 14.18
C PRO A 63 -5.61 12.42 15.41
N GLY A 64 -5.06 12.63 16.60
CA GLY A 64 -5.80 12.42 17.85
C GLY A 64 -5.65 11.03 18.48
N GLY A 65 -4.74 10.18 17.96
CA GLY A 65 -4.39 8.89 18.56
C GLY A 65 -5.31 7.73 18.21
N GLY A 66 -6.16 7.88 17.20
CA GLY A 66 -7.12 6.86 16.78
C GLY A 66 -6.70 6.08 15.54
N TYR A 67 -7.58 5.16 15.12
CA TYR A 67 -7.50 4.42 13.87
C TYR A 67 -8.78 4.57 13.06
N ALA A 68 -8.66 4.64 11.75
CA ALA A 68 -9.81 4.65 10.83
C ALA A 68 -9.52 3.86 9.56
N ALA A 69 -10.54 3.17 9.05
CA ALA A 69 -10.53 2.57 7.72
C ALA A 69 -10.86 3.62 6.66
N ALA A 70 -10.10 3.64 5.56
CA ALA A 70 -10.35 4.57 4.48
C ALA A 70 -9.96 4.02 3.10
N ASP A 71 -10.61 4.58 2.10
CA ASP A 71 -10.42 4.28 0.68
C ASP A 71 -9.47 5.30 0.06
N ARG A 72 -8.21 4.92 -0.17
CA ARG A 72 -7.17 5.83 -0.68
C ARG A 72 -6.11 5.11 -1.50
N THR A 73 -5.72 5.73 -2.62
CA THR A 73 -4.53 5.33 -3.40
C THR A 73 -3.23 5.59 -2.65
N SER A 74 -3.20 6.54 -1.71
CA SER A 74 -2.03 6.78 -0.85
C SER A 74 -1.72 5.58 0.07
N ALA A 75 -2.74 4.84 0.51
CA ALA A 75 -2.56 3.60 1.26
C ALA A 75 -1.96 2.50 0.39
N ALA A 76 -2.40 2.37 -0.86
CA ALA A 76 -1.82 1.45 -1.83
C ALA A 76 -0.34 1.78 -2.10
N ALA A 77 -0.01 3.06 -2.29
CA ALA A 77 1.36 3.51 -2.46
C ALA A 77 2.23 3.21 -1.21
N ALA A 78 1.68 3.36 0.00
CA ALA A 78 2.38 3.04 1.24
C ALA A 78 2.74 1.55 1.35
N HIS A 79 1.83 0.64 0.96
CA HIS A 79 2.12 -0.80 0.93
C HIS A 79 3.26 -1.14 -0.02
N VAL A 80 3.25 -0.59 -1.24
CA VAL A 80 4.35 -0.82 -2.21
C VAL A 80 5.66 -0.21 -1.72
N THR A 81 5.60 0.95 -1.06
CA THR A 81 6.78 1.59 -0.45
C THR A 81 7.37 0.75 0.67
N GLY A 82 6.53 0.17 1.54
CA GLY A 82 6.96 -0.75 2.59
C GLY A 82 7.60 -2.01 2.03
N LEU A 83 7.01 -2.60 0.98
CA LEU A 83 7.62 -3.72 0.27
C LEU A 83 8.98 -3.35 -0.32
N ALA A 84 9.08 -2.21 -1.00
CA ALA A 84 10.32 -1.72 -1.56
C ALA A 84 11.39 -1.55 -0.47
N ALA A 85 11.03 -1.01 0.71
CA ALA A 85 11.93 -0.89 1.84
C ALA A 85 12.44 -2.25 2.33
N LEU A 86 11.55 -3.24 2.48
CA LEU A 86 11.93 -4.60 2.87
C LEU A 86 12.89 -5.25 1.86
N VAL A 87 12.63 -5.10 0.57
CA VAL A 87 13.52 -5.60 -0.48
C VAL A 87 14.88 -4.91 -0.37
N LEU A 88 14.92 -3.60 -0.24
CA LEU A 88 16.18 -2.87 -0.11
C LEU A 88 16.97 -3.24 1.15
N ALA A 89 16.29 -3.54 2.25
CA ALA A 89 16.89 -3.85 3.55
C ALA A 89 17.42 -5.28 3.64
N HIS A 90 16.85 -6.24 2.91
CA HIS A 90 17.15 -7.66 3.12
C HIS A 90 17.59 -8.41 1.87
N HIS A 91 17.32 -7.90 0.67
CA HIS A 91 17.66 -8.64 -0.54
C HIS A 91 19.17 -8.51 -0.84
N PRO A 92 19.91 -9.63 -1.01
CA PRO A 92 21.38 -9.64 -1.10
C PRO A 92 21.96 -8.69 -2.15
N ALA A 93 21.28 -8.55 -3.30
CA ALA A 93 21.72 -7.66 -4.37
C ALA A 93 21.84 -6.18 -3.94
N PHE A 94 21.07 -5.73 -2.96
CA PHE A 94 21.05 -4.34 -2.47
C PHE A 94 21.82 -4.13 -1.17
N GLN A 95 21.99 -5.17 -0.36
CA GLN A 95 22.78 -5.10 0.86
C GLN A 95 24.28 -5.14 0.52
N ASP A 96 24.76 -6.26 0.00
CA ASP A 96 26.20 -6.47 -0.23
C ASP A 96 26.55 -6.75 -1.70
N GLY A 97 25.54 -6.71 -2.58
CA GLY A 97 25.70 -6.95 -4.01
C GLY A 97 26.03 -5.70 -4.84
N LEU A 98 26.05 -5.91 -6.16
CA LEU A 98 26.38 -4.89 -7.17
C LEU A 98 25.44 -3.66 -7.17
N LEU A 99 24.27 -3.75 -6.51
CA LEU A 99 23.27 -2.69 -6.48
C LEU A 99 23.23 -1.93 -5.14
N ARG A 100 24.28 -2.04 -4.32
CA ARG A 100 24.41 -1.28 -3.07
C ARG A 100 24.50 0.23 -3.32
N ALA A 101 25.27 0.64 -4.31
CA ALA A 101 25.44 2.05 -4.66
C ALA A 101 24.13 2.65 -5.19
N ARG A 102 23.82 3.89 -4.79
CA ARG A 102 22.63 4.61 -5.28
C ARG A 102 22.84 4.98 -6.76
N SER A 103 22.16 4.27 -7.64
CA SER A 103 22.22 4.46 -9.10
C SER A 103 20.85 4.26 -9.74
N GLU A 104 20.71 4.67 -11.00
CA GLU A 104 19.53 4.38 -11.80
C GLU A 104 19.31 2.87 -11.96
N GLN A 105 20.39 2.11 -12.16
CA GLN A 105 20.33 0.64 -12.25
C GLN A 105 19.73 0.01 -10.98
N ARG A 106 20.05 0.56 -9.80
CA ARG A 106 19.46 0.12 -8.53
C ARG A 106 17.95 0.34 -8.50
N VAL A 107 17.47 1.50 -8.95
CA VAL A 107 16.03 1.82 -9.01
C VAL A 107 15.32 0.91 -10.00
N HIS A 108 15.89 0.76 -11.20
CA HIS A 108 15.34 -0.11 -12.24
C HIS A 108 15.21 -1.57 -11.75
N ALA A 109 16.26 -2.13 -11.14
CA ALA A 109 16.22 -3.50 -10.62
C ALA A 109 15.18 -3.68 -9.51
N LEU A 110 15.04 -2.69 -8.62
CA LEU A 110 14.00 -2.71 -7.58
C LEU A 110 12.60 -2.75 -8.20
N PHE A 111 12.37 -1.92 -9.21
CA PHE A 111 11.08 -1.85 -9.89
C PHE A 111 10.76 -3.16 -10.62
N GLU A 112 11.74 -3.76 -11.28
CA GLU A 112 11.57 -5.06 -11.95
C GLU A 112 11.29 -6.18 -10.95
N LEU A 113 11.97 -6.22 -9.80
CA LEU A 113 11.68 -7.22 -8.75
C LEU A 113 10.25 -7.07 -8.21
N ILE A 114 9.79 -5.84 -7.96
CA ILE A 114 8.43 -5.58 -7.49
C ILE A 114 7.41 -6.02 -8.54
N ARG A 115 7.60 -5.63 -9.81
CA ARG A 115 6.70 -6.01 -10.91
C ARG A 115 6.68 -7.52 -11.16
N ALA A 116 7.84 -8.18 -11.13
CA ALA A 116 7.95 -9.63 -11.32
C ALA A 116 7.29 -10.43 -10.19
N SER A 117 7.23 -9.88 -8.97
CA SER A 117 6.54 -10.50 -7.84
C SER A 117 5.01 -10.38 -7.88
N ALA A 118 4.49 -9.55 -8.77
CA ALA A 118 3.07 -9.20 -8.81
C ALA A 118 2.19 -10.32 -9.35
N VAL A 119 1.00 -10.46 -8.75
CA VAL A 119 -0.01 -11.43 -9.16
C VAL A 119 -1.22 -10.71 -9.74
N ALA A 120 -1.57 -11.05 -10.97
CA ALA A 120 -2.77 -10.56 -11.64
C ALA A 120 -4.02 -11.17 -10.97
N ARG A 121 -4.71 -10.40 -10.11
CA ARG A 121 -5.88 -10.90 -9.38
C ARG A 121 -7.19 -10.81 -10.17
N PHE A 122 -7.30 -9.86 -11.11
CA PHE A 122 -8.47 -9.68 -11.98
C PHE A 122 -8.05 -9.31 -13.41
N ALA A 123 -8.98 -9.42 -14.35
CA ALA A 123 -8.76 -9.03 -15.75
C ALA A 123 -8.63 -7.50 -15.89
N HIS A 124 -8.05 -6.99 -16.99
CA HIS A 124 -7.79 -5.55 -17.26
C HIS A 124 -6.48 -4.97 -16.68
N PRO A 125 -5.37 -5.08 -17.43
CA PRO A 125 -4.07 -4.53 -17.05
C PRO A 125 -4.06 -3.02 -16.75
N GLN A 126 -4.98 -2.24 -17.34
CA GLN A 126 -5.05 -0.79 -17.12
C GLN A 126 -5.38 -0.42 -15.67
N HIS A 127 -6.05 -1.31 -14.92
CA HIS A 127 -6.42 -1.06 -13.52
C HIS A 127 -5.44 -1.68 -12.52
N ARG A 128 -4.59 -2.60 -12.95
CA ARG A 128 -3.71 -3.37 -12.05
C ARG A 128 -2.22 -3.30 -12.37
N GLY A 129 -1.84 -2.82 -13.55
CA GLY A 129 -0.49 -2.98 -14.07
C GLY A 129 -0.08 -4.45 -14.08
N ALA A 130 1.08 -4.77 -13.50
CA ALA A 130 1.54 -6.15 -13.32
C ALA A 130 0.68 -6.96 -12.33
N GLY A 131 -0.10 -6.31 -11.46
CA GLY A 131 -0.92 -6.94 -10.42
C GLY A 131 -0.51 -6.52 -9.00
N VAL A 132 -0.88 -7.33 -8.01
CA VAL A 132 -0.56 -7.10 -6.59
C VAL A 132 0.77 -7.77 -6.21
N PRO A 133 1.83 -7.03 -5.85
CA PRO A 133 3.12 -7.58 -5.41
C PRO A 133 3.00 -8.50 -4.20
N TYR A 134 3.77 -9.59 -4.18
CA TYR A 134 3.78 -10.55 -3.08
C TYR A 134 5.21 -10.91 -2.68
N LEU A 135 5.59 -10.58 -1.45
CA LEU A 135 6.97 -10.72 -0.95
C LEU A 135 7.58 -12.12 -1.17
N PRO A 136 6.88 -13.24 -0.88
CA PRO A 136 7.43 -14.58 -1.14
C PRO A 136 7.73 -14.91 -2.61
N ARG A 137 7.19 -14.14 -3.58
CA ARG A 137 7.52 -14.29 -5.01
C ARG A 137 8.76 -13.51 -5.42
N ILE A 138 9.34 -12.70 -4.54
CA ILE A 138 10.59 -12.00 -4.80
C ILE A 138 11.73 -13.03 -4.70
N PRO A 139 12.50 -13.27 -5.77
CA PRO A 139 13.65 -14.17 -5.71
C PRO A 139 14.62 -13.76 -4.59
N GLY A 140 15.21 -14.72 -3.89
CA GLY A 140 16.14 -14.43 -2.79
C GLY A 140 15.50 -13.87 -1.51
N SER A 141 14.16 -13.82 -1.41
CA SER A 141 13.44 -13.39 -0.19
C SER A 141 13.37 -14.44 0.93
N HIS A 142 13.86 -15.67 0.70
CA HIS A 142 13.77 -16.82 1.62
C HIS A 142 14.45 -16.61 3.00
N GLY A 143 15.20 -15.51 3.17
CA GLY A 143 15.82 -15.10 4.44
C GLY A 143 15.15 -13.90 5.14
N LEU A 144 14.05 -13.35 4.61
CA LEU A 144 13.27 -12.32 5.29
C LEU A 144 12.50 -12.94 6.47
N VAL A 145 13.18 -13.12 7.60
CA VAL A 145 12.49 -13.26 8.88
C VAL A 145 11.91 -11.89 9.19
N MET A 146 10.60 -11.72 8.98
CA MET A 146 9.89 -10.60 9.57
C MET A 146 10.01 -10.75 11.09
N GLY A 147 10.94 -10.02 11.68
CA GLY A 147 10.90 -9.74 13.10
C GLY A 147 9.62 -8.97 13.36
N LEU A 148 8.53 -9.68 13.65
CA LEU A 148 7.47 -9.11 14.45
C LEU A 148 8.16 -8.69 15.74
N ALA A 149 8.47 -7.40 15.87
CA ALA A 149 8.74 -6.84 17.18
C ALA A 149 7.58 -7.32 18.06
N ALA A 150 7.89 -8.04 19.15
CA ALA A 150 6.87 -8.44 20.09
C ALA A 150 6.06 -7.19 20.43
N ALA A 151 4.74 -7.25 20.20
CA ALA A 151 3.86 -6.22 20.70
C ALA A 151 4.01 -6.27 22.22
N ASP A 152 4.81 -5.38 22.78
CA ASP A 152 5.10 -5.26 24.21
C ASP A 152 3.88 -4.73 24.98
N GLY A 153 2.73 -4.58 24.32
CA GLY A 153 1.50 -4.02 24.88
C GLY A 153 1.62 -2.54 25.22
N VAL A 154 2.79 -1.93 24.99
CA VAL A 154 3.02 -0.52 25.24
C VAL A 154 2.62 0.24 23.99
N GLU A 155 1.43 0.84 24.03
CA GLU A 155 1.05 1.88 23.07
C GLU A 155 2.01 3.06 23.26
N ARG A 156 3.12 3.03 22.50
CA ARG A 156 3.99 4.19 22.39
C ARG A 156 3.37 5.09 21.36
N ILE A 157 2.76 6.17 21.83
CA ILE A 157 2.45 7.33 21.00
C ILE A 157 3.79 7.85 20.46
N ALA A 158 4.23 7.31 19.33
CA ALA A 158 5.37 7.81 18.58
C ALA A 158 4.91 9.06 17.80
N MET A 159 4.61 10.12 18.53
CA MET A 159 4.52 11.47 17.96
C MET A 159 5.95 12.01 17.90
N PRO A 160 6.53 12.25 16.71
CA PRO A 160 7.70 13.13 16.62
C PRO A 160 7.31 14.48 17.25
N GLN A 161 8.16 15.00 18.14
CA GLN A 161 7.98 16.32 18.79
C GLN A 161 7.85 17.48 17.79
N TYR A 162 8.15 17.23 16.50
CA TYR A 162 7.97 18.13 15.38
C TYR A 162 6.85 17.63 14.47
N TRP A 163 5.60 17.69 14.93
CA TRP A 163 4.47 17.77 14.02
C TRP A 163 4.14 19.25 13.88
N PRO A 164 4.11 19.85 12.67
CA PRO A 164 3.68 21.23 12.53
C PRO A 164 2.25 21.30 13.09
N GLY A 165 1.99 22.31 13.92
CA GLY A 165 0.67 22.56 14.50
C GLY A 165 -0.43 22.57 13.41
N PRO A 166 -1.71 22.51 13.82
CA PRO A 166 -2.83 22.29 12.91
C PRO A 166 -2.72 23.21 11.69
N ILE A 167 -2.43 22.61 10.53
CA ILE A 167 -2.36 23.34 9.27
C ILE A 167 -3.79 23.81 8.99
N GLN A 168 -4.00 25.12 8.97
CA GLN A 168 -5.30 25.72 8.73
C GLN A 168 -5.77 25.33 7.31
N GLY A 169 -6.79 24.46 7.22
CA GLY A 169 -7.35 24.02 5.93
C GLY A 169 -7.61 22.51 5.75
N TRP A 170 -7.52 21.68 6.81
CA TRP A 170 -7.92 20.27 6.68
C TRP A 170 -9.44 20.15 6.41
N PRO A 171 -9.87 19.26 5.51
CA PRO A 171 -11.29 19.05 5.23
C PRO A 171 -12.03 18.58 6.49
N ALA A 172 -13.17 19.20 6.78
CA ALA A 172 -13.95 18.95 8.00
C ALA A 172 -14.40 17.48 8.20
N TRP A 173 -14.43 16.68 7.13
CA TRP A 173 -14.81 15.26 7.17
C TRP A 173 -13.71 14.30 7.66
N LEU A 174 -12.51 14.83 7.97
CA LEU A 174 -11.41 14.08 8.60
C LEU A 174 -11.27 14.35 10.10
N GLN A 175 -12.12 15.19 10.68
CA GLN A 175 -12.10 15.39 12.12
C GLN A 175 -12.76 14.20 12.82
N PRO A 176 -12.13 13.60 13.85
CA PRO A 176 -12.81 12.61 14.67
C PRO A 176 -14.07 13.25 15.28
N PRO A 177 -15.18 12.51 15.40
CA PRO A 177 -16.39 13.03 16.02
C PRO A 177 -16.04 13.52 17.43
N THR A 178 -16.34 14.79 17.71
CA THR A 178 -16.28 15.33 19.06
C THR A 178 -17.31 14.59 19.92
N SER A 179 -16.82 13.73 20.80
CA SER A 179 -17.44 13.28 22.06
C SER A 179 -18.98 13.22 22.07
N GLY A 180 -19.51 12.01 21.93
CA GLY A 180 -20.89 11.69 22.26
C GLY A 180 -21.34 10.40 21.60
N PHE A 181 -21.46 9.34 22.40
CA PHE A 181 -22.53 8.34 22.44
C PHE A 181 -21.99 6.93 22.74
N PHE A 182 -22.53 6.39 23.85
CA PHE A 182 -22.76 4.96 24.06
C PHE A 182 -23.71 4.42 22.99
#